data_AF-A0A3R9KJB0-F1
#
_entry.id   AF-A0A3R9KJB0-F1
#
_cell.length_a   1.000
_cell.length_b   1.000
_cell.length_c   1.000
_cell.angle_alpha   90.00
_cell.angle_beta   90.00
_cell.angle_gamma   90.00
#
_symmetry.space_group_name_H-M   'P 1'
#
loop_
_entity.id
_entity.type
_entity.pdbx_description
1 polymer ?
#
loop_
_entity_poly.entity_id
_entity_poly.type
_entity_poly.pdbx_seq_one_letter_code
_entity_poly.pdbx_strand_id
1 'polypeptide(L)'
;MNKSNPKLSNLISKLWQDVQADAKSYQGQSVTHKLDEMIELTTQQKIRETADYWQIGEDELQFVVDNYRIGRDKQNGEKAITDSQNYLAYKEAHGDKALPKLKYKKALKEDYMRVISEDILPLRGR
;
A
#
# COMPACT_ATOMS: atom_id res chain seq x y z
N MET A 1 0.63 26.37 2.68
CA MET A 1 -0.81 26.17 2.90
C MET A 1 -1.07 24.68 2.93
N ASN A 2 -1.48 24.14 4.10
CA ASN A 2 -1.77 22.72 4.29
C ASN A 2 -2.82 22.26 3.29
N LYS A 3 -2.40 21.58 2.22
CA LYS A 3 -3.32 20.79 1.42
C LYS A 3 -3.76 19.66 2.33
N SER A 4 -4.98 19.74 2.86
CA SER A 4 -5.62 18.63 3.57
C SER A 4 -5.45 17.39 2.70
N ASN A 5 -4.84 16.36 3.27
CA ASN A 5 -4.60 15.10 2.62
C ASN A 5 -5.89 14.27 2.72
N PRO A 6 -6.66 14.09 1.64
CA PRO A 6 -8.00 13.52 1.74
C PRO A 6 -7.99 12.09 2.30
N LYS A 7 -6.92 11.31 2.05
CA LYS A 7 -6.79 9.93 2.53
C LYS A 7 -6.58 9.89 4.04
N LEU A 8 -5.68 10.72 4.53
CA LEU A 8 -5.47 10.88 5.98
C LEU A 8 -6.72 11.47 6.66
N SER A 9 -7.37 12.45 6.04
CA SER A 9 -8.61 13.03 6.56
C SER A 9 -9.76 12.01 6.63
N ASN A 10 -9.83 11.07 5.69
CA ASN A 10 -10.80 9.96 5.74
C ASN A 10 -10.49 9.00 6.90
N LEU A 11 -9.22 8.65 7.14
CA LEU A 11 -8.85 7.83 8.30
C LEU A 11 -9.16 8.53 9.63
N ILE A 12 -8.88 9.83 9.73
CA ILE A 12 -9.22 10.64 10.92
C ILE A 12 -10.73 10.67 11.16
N SER A 13 -11.52 10.81 10.09
CA SER A 13 -12.98 10.80 10.17
C SER A 13 -13.51 9.45 10.65
N LYS A 14 -12.91 8.35 10.16
CA LYS A 14 -13.25 6.99 10.60
C LYS A 14 -12.87 6.76 12.06
N LEU A 15 -11.68 7.19 12.48
CA LEU A 15 -11.25 7.13 13.88
C LEU A 15 -12.23 7.86 14.80
N TRP A 16 -12.72 9.03 14.39
CA TRP A 16 -13.71 9.79 15.16
C TRP A 16 -15.06 9.05 15.29
N GLN A 17 -15.49 8.36 14.23
CA GLN A 17 -16.68 7.51 14.28
C GLN A 17 -16.48 6.30 15.20
N ASP A 18 -15.33 5.64 15.13
CA ASP A 18 -15.02 4.47 15.95
C ASP A 18 -14.91 4.84 17.44
N VAL A 19 -14.33 6.01 17.78
CA VAL A 19 -14.29 6.56 19.14
C VAL A 19 -15.70 6.82 19.69
N GLN A 20 -16.61 7.35 18.88
CA GLN A 20 -18.00 7.57 19.30
C GLN A 20 -18.75 6.25 19.50
N ALA A 21 -18.47 5.25 18.67
CA ALA A 21 -19.14 3.95 18.73
C ALA A 21 -18.71 3.09 19.93
N ASP A 22 -17.43 3.18 20.34
CA ASP A 22 -16.90 2.41 21.48
C ASP A 22 -15.90 3.22 22.31
N ALA A 23 -16.38 4.23 23.03
CA ALA A 23 -15.55 5.09 23.86
C ALA A 23 -14.68 4.33 24.92
N LYS A 24 -15.02 3.07 25.27
CA LYS A 24 -14.28 2.28 26.26
C LYS A 24 -13.00 1.67 25.70
N SER A 25 -12.96 1.26 24.43
CA SER A 25 -11.71 0.73 23.81
C SER A 25 -10.64 1.81 23.60
N TYR A 26 -11.01 3.09 23.70
CA TYR A 26 -10.12 4.25 23.62
C TYR A 26 -9.72 4.81 24.99
N GLN A 27 -10.27 4.31 26.10
CA GLN A 27 -9.84 4.73 27.44
C GLN A 27 -8.40 4.28 27.70
N GLY A 28 -7.49 5.24 27.88
CA GLY A 28 -6.07 4.98 28.16
C GLY A 28 -5.18 4.82 26.93
N GLN A 29 -5.72 4.95 25.71
CA GLN A 29 -4.92 5.01 24.49
C GLN A 29 -4.89 6.43 23.93
N SER A 30 -3.71 6.89 23.49
CA SER A 30 -3.61 8.16 22.76
C SER A 30 -4.29 8.02 21.40
N VAL A 31 -5.13 9.00 21.03
CA VAL A 31 -5.73 9.11 19.68
C VAL A 31 -4.64 9.04 18.59
N THR A 32 -3.44 9.57 18.86
CA THR A 32 -2.28 9.48 17.97
C THR A 32 -1.85 8.03 17.74
N HIS A 33 -1.73 7.22 18.80
CA HIS A 33 -1.32 5.82 18.68
C HIS A 33 -2.35 5.01 17.86
N LYS A 34 -3.64 5.29 18.04
CA LYS A 34 -4.69 4.66 17.24
C LYS A 34 -4.65 5.07 15.77
N LEU A 35 -4.38 6.35 15.50
CA LEU A 35 -4.21 6.82 14.12
C LEU A 35 -3.01 6.14 13.45
N ASP A 36 -1.89 6.02 14.16
CA ASP A 36 -0.68 5.34 13.66
C ASP A 36 -0.97 3.86 13.35
N GLU A 37 -1.69 3.16 14.24
CA GLU A 37 -2.13 1.77 14.04
C GLU A 37 -3.01 1.63 12.78
N MET A 38 -3.97 2.54 12.58
CA MET A 38 -4.82 2.54 11.38
C MET A 38 -4.03 2.81 10.09
N ILE A 39 -3.07 3.73 10.13
CA ILE A 39 -2.19 4.01 8.98
C ILE A 39 -1.37 2.77 8.64
N GLU A 40 -0.80 2.11 9.64
CA GLU A 40 0.03 0.91 9.44
C GLU A 40 -0.81 -0.25 8.89
N LEU A 41 -1.96 -0.56 9.50
CA LEU A 41 -2.86 -1.61 9.02
C LEU A 41 -3.35 -1.35 7.60
N THR A 42 -3.71 -0.10 7.27
CA THR A 42 -4.13 0.28 5.91
C THR A 42 -2.99 0.12 4.92
N THR A 43 -1.77 0.48 5.32
CA THR A 43 -0.57 0.34 4.49
C THR A 43 -0.27 -1.13 4.22
N GLN A 44 -0.22 -1.96 5.27
CA GLN A 44 0.00 -3.40 5.15
C GLN A 44 -1.07 -4.08 4.29
N GLN A 45 -2.34 -3.68 4.44
CA GLN A 45 -3.41 -4.17 3.59
C GLN A 45 -3.17 -3.83 2.12
N LYS A 46 -2.78 -2.60 1.79
CA LYS A 46 -2.48 -2.19 0.40
C LYS A 46 -1.30 -2.96 -0.19
N ILE A 47 -0.27 -3.20 0.61
CA ILE A 47 0.91 -3.98 0.21
C ILE A 47 0.50 -5.43 -0.08
N ARG A 48 -0.22 -6.07 0.85
CA ARG A 48 -0.73 -7.44 0.70
C ARG A 48 -1.62 -7.58 -0.53
N GLU A 49 -2.63 -6.72 -0.67
CA GLU A 49 -3.55 -6.72 -1.83
C GLU A 49 -2.80 -6.59 -3.16
N THR A 50 -1.79 -5.72 -3.21
CA THR A 50 -0.97 -5.51 -4.41
C THR A 50 -0.08 -6.73 -4.69
N ALA A 51 0.57 -7.26 -3.65
CA ALA A 51 1.46 -8.42 -3.77
C ALA A 51 0.69 -9.67 -4.23
N ASP A 52 -0.48 -9.92 -3.64
CA ASP A 52 -1.37 -11.02 -4.00
C ASP A 52 -1.93 -10.85 -5.42
N TYR A 53 -2.38 -9.64 -5.79
CA TYR A 53 -2.89 -9.40 -7.14
C TYR A 53 -1.83 -9.68 -8.21
N TRP A 54 -0.60 -9.20 -8.00
CA TRP A 54 0.47 -9.39 -8.99
C TRP A 54 1.27 -10.68 -8.82
N GLN A 55 1.00 -11.46 -7.77
CA GLN A 55 1.73 -12.67 -7.38
C GLN A 55 3.24 -12.41 -7.31
N ILE A 56 3.60 -11.43 -6.48
CA ILE A 56 4.98 -11.05 -6.13
C ILE A 56 5.17 -11.20 -4.61
N GLY A 57 6.40 -11.13 -4.13
CA GLY A 57 6.66 -11.19 -2.69
C GLY A 57 6.23 -9.93 -1.94
N GLU A 58 5.50 -10.13 -0.83
CA GLU A 58 4.99 -9.07 0.06
C GLU A 58 6.15 -8.30 0.73
N ASP A 59 7.15 -9.03 1.24
CA ASP A 59 8.32 -8.45 1.93
C ASP A 59 9.16 -7.59 0.98
N GLU A 60 9.35 -8.02 -0.27
CA GLU A 60 10.04 -7.20 -1.28
C GLU A 60 9.27 -5.92 -1.58
N LEU A 61 7.93 -5.97 -1.63
CA LEU A 61 7.11 -4.79 -1.85
C LEU A 61 7.13 -3.85 -0.63
N GLN A 62 7.05 -4.40 0.58
CA GLN A 62 7.24 -3.66 1.82
C GLN A 62 8.56 -2.90 1.82
N PHE A 63 9.66 -3.56 1.43
CA PHE A 63 10.97 -2.91 1.34
C PHE A 63 10.97 -1.72 0.37
N VAL A 64 10.33 -1.85 -0.80
CA VAL A 64 10.21 -0.74 -1.77
C VAL A 64 9.39 0.40 -1.18
N VAL A 65 8.29 0.11 -0.50
CA VAL A 65 7.41 1.11 0.14
C VAL A 65 8.17 1.92 1.18
N ASP A 66 8.92 1.25 2.05
CA ASP A 66 9.64 1.90 3.15
C ASP A 66 10.82 2.74 2.64
N ASN A 67 11.43 2.32 1.53
CA ASN A 67 12.56 2.99 0.91
C ASN A 67 12.20 3.84 -0.30
N TYR A 68 10.91 4.14 -0.51
CA TYR A 68 10.46 4.87 -1.69
C TYR A 68 10.99 6.31 -1.72
N ARG A 69 11.46 6.71 -2.90
CA ARG A 69 12.06 8.02 -3.20
C ARG A 69 11.16 8.79 -4.16
N ILE A 70 10.51 9.83 -3.66
CA ILE A 70 9.64 10.71 -4.44
C ILE A 70 10.46 11.36 -5.58
N GLY A 71 9.88 11.38 -6.79
CA GLY A 71 10.50 11.98 -7.97
C GLY A 71 11.62 11.16 -8.62
N ARG A 72 11.74 9.87 -8.30
CA ARG A 72 12.71 8.96 -8.93
C ARG A 72 12.00 7.84 -9.71
N ASP A 73 12.43 7.60 -10.94
CA ASP A 73 11.89 6.51 -11.77
C ASP A 73 12.43 5.13 -11.38
N LYS A 74 13.59 5.12 -10.71
CA LYS A 74 14.24 3.91 -10.19
C LYS A 74 14.22 3.94 -8.67
N GLN A 75 13.54 2.97 -8.09
CA GLN A 75 13.38 2.77 -6.66
C GLN A 75 14.37 1.73 -6.12
N ASN A 76 14.62 1.79 -4.81
CA ASN A 76 15.35 0.74 -4.11
C ASN A 76 14.45 -0.50 -4.01
N GLY A 77 15.01 -1.70 -4.22
CA GLY A 77 14.25 -2.95 -4.14
C GLY A 77 13.60 -3.44 -5.45
N GLU A 78 13.62 -2.66 -6.54
CA GLU A 78 12.98 -3.08 -7.82
C GLU A 78 13.51 -4.42 -8.37
N LYS A 79 14.80 -4.71 -8.13
CA LYS A 79 15.37 -6.01 -8.53
C LYS A 79 14.74 -7.15 -7.74
N ALA A 80 14.56 -6.99 -6.42
CA ALA A 80 13.95 -8.00 -5.58
C ALA A 80 12.49 -8.28 -5.99
N ILE A 81 11.72 -7.22 -6.30
CA ILE A 81 10.38 -7.37 -6.91
C ILE A 81 10.44 -8.17 -8.21
N THR A 82 11.42 -7.89 -9.06
CA THR A 82 11.56 -8.60 -10.34
C THR A 82 11.87 -10.08 -10.13
N ASP A 83 12.73 -10.38 -9.16
CA ASP A 83 13.15 -11.74 -8.85
C ASP A 83 12.05 -12.53 -8.12
N SER A 84 11.12 -11.87 -7.41
CA SER A 84 10.00 -12.50 -6.68
C SER A 84 8.74 -12.74 -7.53
N GLN A 85 8.72 -12.36 -8.81
CA GLN A 85 7.56 -12.53 -9.70
C GLN A 85 7.21 -14.01 -9.94
N ASN A 86 5.99 -14.40 -9.58
CA ASN A 86 5.40 -15.67 -9.98
C ASN A 86 4.36 -15.49 -11.09
N TYR A 87 4.85 -15.33 -12.32
CA TYR A 87 3.98 -15.12 -13.49
C TYR A 87 3.03 -16.30 -13.76
N LEU A 88 3.41 -17.53 -13.39
CA LEU A 88 2.53 -18.69 -13.54
C LEU A 88 1.33 -18.59 -12.61
N ALA A 89 1.56 -18.32 -11.32
CA ALA A 89 0.49 -18.09 -10.36
C ALA A 89 -0.37 -16.88 -10.73
N TYR A 90 0.23 -15.79 -11.23
CA TYR A 90 -0.51 -14.63 -11.73
C TYR A 90 -1.48 -15.03 -12.84
N LYS A 91 -1.00 -15.80 -13.82
CA LYS A 91 -1.81 -16.26 -14.95
C LYS A 91 -2.95 -17.18 -14.49
N GLU A 92 -2.68 -18.07 -13.55
CA GLU A 92 -3.68 -18.96 -12.97
C GLU A 92 -4.78 -18.17 -12.24
N ALA A 93 -4.39 -17.21 -11.39
CA ALA A 93 -5.34 -16.37 -10.65
C ALA A 93 -6.22 -15.47 -11.54
N HIS A 94 -5.73 -15.08 -12.73
CA HIS A 94 -6.42 -14.13 -13.61
C HIS A 94 -7.07 -14.75 -14.85
N GLY A 95 -6.78 -16.03 -15.16
CA GLY A 95 -7.35 -16.74 -16.30
C GLY A 95 -7.21 -15.98 -17.61
N ASP A 96 -8.31 -15.83 -18.35
CA ASP A 96 -8.35 -15.14 -19.65
C ASP A 96 -8.07 -13.63 -19.56
N LYS A 97 -8.13 -13.05 -18.35
CA LYS A 97 -7.80 -11.64 -18.12
C LYS A 97 -6.31 -11.42 -17.88
N ALA A 98 -5.52 -12.50 -17.76
CA ALA A 98 -4.09 -12.41 -17.50
C ALA A 98 -3.36 -11.68 -18.65
N LEU A 99 -2.54 -10.70 -18.28
CA LEU A 99 -1.71 -9.99 -19.25
C LEU A 99 -0.60 -10.89 -19.81
N PRO A 100 -0.22 -10.75 -21.09
CA PRO A 100 1.00 -11.34 -21.63
C PRO A 100 2.23 -10.90 -20.83
N LYS A 101 3.23 -11.78 -20.68
CA LYS A 101 4.42 -11.58 -19.82
C LYS A 101 5.10 -10.21 -19.92
N LEU A 102 5.25 -9.67 -21.13
CA LEU A 102 5.84 -8.34 -21.33
C LEU A 102 4.94 -7.21 -20.79
N LYS A 103 3.62 -7.30 -21.02
CA LYS A 103 2.64 -6.34 -20.51
C LYS A 103 2.47 -6.46 -18.99
N TYR A 104 2.53 -7.68 -18.45
CA TYR A 104 2.53 -7.94 -17.00
C TYR A 104 3.63 -7.16 -16.29
N LYS A 105 4.89 -7.30 -16.74
CA LYS A 105 6.03 -6.62 -16.09
C LYS A 105 5.88 -5.09 -16.06
N LYS A 106 5.40 -4.52 -17.17
CA LYS A 106 5.16 -3.08 -17.28
C LYS A 106 4.03 -2.64 -16.35
N ALA A 107 2.88 -3.33 -16.42
CA ALA A 107 1.69 -2.99 -15.65
C ALA A 107 1.93 -3.15 -14.14
N LEU A 108 2.63 -4.21 -13.71
CA LEU A 108 3.07 -4.40 -12.34
C LEU A 108 3.88 -3.18 -11.85
N LYS A 109 4.90 -2.75 -12.62
CA LYS A 109 5.73 -1.60 -12.23
C LYS A 109 4.92 -0.32 -12.11
N GLU A 110 4.07 -0.05 -13.09
CA GLU A 110 3.22 1.14 -13.08
C GLU A 110 2.25 1.12 -11.89
N ASP A 111 1.65 -0.03 -11.60
CA ASP A 111 0.64 -0.16 -10.56
C ASP A 111 1.22 -0.04 -9.15
N TYR A 112 2.29 -0.77 -8.79
CA TYR A 112 2.83 -0.63 -7.44
C TYR A 112 3.40 0.78 -7.19
N MET A 113 3.98 1.43 -8.21
CA MET A 113 4.45 2.82 -8.08
C MET A 113 3.29 3.78 -7.84
N ARG A 114 2.16 3.56 -8.53
CA ARG A 114 0.92 4.31 -8.33
C ARG A 114 0.35 4.06 -6.93
N VAL A 115 0.22 2.81 -6.50
CA VAL A 115 -0.26 2.47 -5.14
C VAL A 115 0.61 3.12 -4.06
N ILE A 116 1.93 3.05 -4.18
CA ILE A 116 2.81 3.70 -3.20
C ILE A 116 2.60 5.22 -3.20
N SER A 117 2.67 5.85 -4.36
CA SER A 117 2.64 7.32 -4.47
C SER A 117 1.27 7.93 -4.17
N GLU A 118 0.20 7.29 -4.61
CA GLU A 118 -1.15 7.80 -4.46
C GLU A 118 -1.82 7.29 -3.19
N ASP A 119 -1.67 6.00 -2.84
CA ASP A 119 -2.40 5.38 -1.72
C ASP A 119 -1.61 5.38 -0.42
N ILE A 120 -0.31 5.08 -0.44
CA ILE A 120 0.46 4.85 0.80
C ILE A 120 1.15 6.12 1.32
N LEU A 121 1.94 6.82 0.48
CA LEU A 121 2.68 8.01 0.90
C LEU A 121 1.78 9.08 1.51
N PRO A 122 0.58 9.34 0.95
CA PRO A 122 -0.33 10.30 1.57
C PRO A 122 -0.75 9.89 2.99
N LEU A 123 -0.97 8.62 3.29
CA LEU A 123 -1.30 8.19 4.65
C LEU A 123 -0.16 8.48 5.63
N ARG A 124 1.09 8.39 5.15
CA ARG A 124 2.32 8.66 5.90
C ARG A 124 2.70 10.15 5.92
N GLY A 125 1.89 11.04 5.33
CA GLY A 125 2.18 12.47 5.23
C GLY A 125 3.41 12.80 4.36
N ARG A 126 3.76 11.92 3.42
CA ARG A 126 4.90 12.05 2.50
C ARG A 126 4.46 12.44 1.09
#